data_AF-A0AAD9TQN2-F1
#
_entry.id   AF-A0AAD9TQN2-F1
#
_cell.length_a   1.000
_cell.length_b   1.000
_cell.length_c   1.000
_cell.angle_alpha   90.00
_cell.angle_beta   90.00
_cell.angle_gamma   90.00
#
_symmetry.space_group_name_H-M   'P 1'
#
loop_
_entity.id
_entity.type
_entity.pdbx_description
1 polymer ?
#
loop_
_entity_poly.entity_id
_entity_poly.type
_entity_poly.pdbx_seq_one_letter_code
_entity_poly.pdbx_strand_id
1 'polypeptide(L)'
;MASSIPSSCFFCNSPLSQSNSASTSTTRFALSFNSHSIFFDGSSGISLNCGGTSSSSRIHAKFDKFQGDSPQENPPPSSSQELQQTVTDEYEEKEEEDDSCLPSDLEGAVRQSSQASSLFVSSGGMRAIVELLIPQLQFLDDEGAQTELWELSRVFIDTLIEETGCQRVKAIFPDAGAAALLKYRWKDAAFGFSSLSDRKPVEREDEIVVMVVPDYQMLKYVEKITSSLSDDPPRPLIMWNPRLISEDVGVGINVRNLKRYFLSTFTTVYSMRPLASGAVFRCYPGLWKVFYDDKDRPDRYLLATEFVSRPNSEDLEIIFGNVEEKSDQGPSLFSQAASMFSSINRFMKAISR
;
A
#
# COMPACT_ATOMS: atom_id res chain seq x y z
N MET A 1 3.14 9.56 84.17
CA MET A 1 3.19 9.04 82.79
C MET A 1 1.78 9.09 82.22
N ALA A 2 1.67 9.35 80.91
CA ALA A 2 0.46 9.69 80.15
C ALA A 2 0.01 11.16 80.27
N SER A 3 0.20 11.88 79.17
CA SER A 3 -0.13 13.28 78.92
C SER A 3 -1.47 13.40 78.18
N SER A 4 -2.17 14.51 78.41
CA SER A 4 -3.48 14.82 77.85
C SER A 4 -3.49 16.22 77.18
N ILE A 5 -3.84 16.25 75.88
CA ILE A 5 -4.70 17.25 75.16
C ILE A 5 -4.09 18.68 74.98
N PRO A 6 -4.51 19.62 74.07
CA PRO A 6 -5.50 19.64 72.95
C PRO A 6 -5.04 20.19 71.57
N SER A 7 -5.99 20.13 70.63
CA SER A 7 -6.21 20.91 69.40
C SER A 7 -5.75 22.37 69.38
N SER A 8 -5.31 22.85 68.19
CA SER A 8 -5.40 24.25 67.79
C SER A 8 -5.47 24.40 66.26
N CYS A 9 -6.36 25.29 65.82
CA CYS A 9 -6.59 25.72 64.44
C CYS A 9 -5.53 26.73 64.00
N PHE A 10 -5.07 26.70 62.75
CA PHE A 10 -4.36 27.83 62.14
C PHE A 10 -4.73 28.05 60.67
N PHE A 11 -5.44 29.17 60.49
CA PHE A 11 -5.42 30.18 59.44
C PHE A 11 -4.74 29.90 58.08
N CYS A 12 -5.56 30.09 57.04
CA CYS A 12 -5.16 30.43 55.67
C CYS A 12 -4.40 31.76 55.59
N ASN A 13 -3.36 31.81 54.77
CA ASN A 13 -2.87 33.04 54.15
C ASN A 13 -2.29 32.71 52.77
N SER A 14 -2.91 33.25 51.72
CA SER A 14 -2.40 33.31 50.35
C SER A 14 -2.12 34.78 50.01
N PRO A 15 -1.00 35.12 49.36
CA PRO A 15 -0.86 36.42 48.73
C PRO A 15 -1.09 36.37 47.21
N LEU A 16 -1.80 37.40 46.76
CA LEU A 16 -2.04 37.84 45.39
C LEU A 16 -0.74 38.21 44.63
N SER A 17 -0.73 37.96 43.32
CA SER A 17 -0.10 38.82 42.30
C SER A 17 -0.91 38.71 41.00
N GLN A 18 -1.83 39.65 40.80
CA GLN A 18 -1.74 40.80 39.89
C GLN A 18 -1.70 40.47 38.39
N SER A 19 -2.85 40.77 37.80
CA SER A 19 -3.20 40.99 36.41
C SER A 19 -2.39 42.09 35.73
N ASN A 20 -2.13 41.91 34.43
CA ASN A 20 -2.12 43.01 33.48
C ASN A 20 -2.78 42.57 32.16
N SER A 21 -3.61 43.47 31.66
CA SER A 21 -4.52 43.34 30.51
C SER A 21 -4.05 44.21 29.35
N ALA A 22 -4.26 43.72 28.12
CA ALA A 22 -4.61 44.50 26.92
C ALA A 22 -5.00 43.45 25.83
N SER A 23 -6.28 43.33 25.44
CA SER A 23 -6.97 44.08 24.37
C SER A 23 -6.23 44.01 23.04
N THR A 24 -6.81 43.71 21.87
CA THR A 24 -8.16 43.45 21.36
C THR A 24 -7.93 43.18 19.87
N SER A 25 -8.64 42.24 19.24
CA SER A 25 -9.13 42.39 17.85
C SER A 25 -10.07 41.24 17.51
N THR A 26 -11.35 41.53 17.70
CA THR A 26 -12.49 40.83 17.13
C THR A 26 -12.61 41.24 15.66
N THR A 27 -12.65 40.28 14.74
CA THR A 27 -13.24 40.49 13.42
C THR A 27 -14.21 39.36 13.15
N ARG A 28 -15.49 39.67 13.36
CA ARG A 28 -16.61 38.90 12.85
C ARG A 28 -16.72 39.19 11.36
N PHE A 29 -16.77 38.15 10.55
CA PHE A 29 -17.41 38.22 9.24
C PHE A 29 -18.55 37.21 9.22
N ALA A 30 -19.76 37.75 9.24
CA ALA A 30 -20.95 37.10 8.72
C ALA A 30 -21.03 37.38 7.21
N LEU A 31 -21.96 36.69 6.55
CA LEU A 31 -22.50 36.79 5.18
C LEU A 31 -22.26 35.47 4.44
N SER A 32 -23.19 34.83 3.74
CA SER A 32 -24.65 34.92 3.64
C SER A 32 -25.05 33.65 2.88
N PHE A 33 -26.16 33.03 3.30
CA PHE A 33 -26.83 32.00 2.53
C PHE A 33 -27.30 32.60 1.20
N ASN A 34 -27.05 31.91 0.09
CA ASN A 34 -27.85 32.11 -1.11
C ASN A 34 -28.28 30.77 -1.69
N SER A 35 -29.58 30.54 -1.58
CA SER A 35 -30.30 29.38 -2.06
C SER A 35 -30.70 29.63 -3.51
N HIS A 36 -30.24 28.80 -4.45
CA HIS A 36 -30.87 28.71 -5.76
C HIS A 36 -31.48 27.33 -5.96
N SER A 37 -32.79 27.29 -5.82
CA SER A 37 -33.66 26.23 -6.29
C SER A 37 -33.73 26.25 -7.81
N ILE A 38 -33.39 25.13 -8.44
CA ILE A 38 -33.88 24.79 -9.78
C ILE A 38 -34.64 23.48 -9.65
N PHE A 39 -35.94 23.60 -9.84
CA PHE A 39 -36.88 22.54 -10.11
C PHE A 39 -36.52 21.86 -11.43
N PHE A 40 -36.47 20.53 -11.46
CA PHE A 40 -37.02 19.78 -12.58
C PHE A 40 -37.60 18.46 -12.10
N ASP A 41 -38.71 18.14 -12.74
CA ASP A 41 -39.81 17.28 -12.33
C ASP A 41 -39.70 15.89 -12.99
N GLY A 42 -40.36 14.90 -12.37
CA GLY A 42 -40.93 13.73 -13.03
C GLY A 42 -40.00 12.58 -13.46
N SER A 43 -40.01 11.47 -12.74
CA SER A 43 -40.97 10.38 -13.00
C SER A 43 -40.64 9.11 -12.21
N SER A 44 -41.71 8.36 -11.97
CA SER A 44 -41.95 7.33 -10.98
C SER A 44 -41.95 5.91 -11.55
N GLY A 45 -41.69 4.92 -10.69
CA GLY A 45 -42.08 3.50 -10.83
C GLY A 45 -41.03 2.66 -11.55
N ILE A 46 -40.69 1.43 -11.17
CA ILE A 46 -41.51 0.36 -10.58
C ILE A 46 -40.61 -0.55 -9.72
N SER A 47 -41.10 -0.90 -8.55
CA SER A 47 -40.64 -1.99 -7.70
C SER A 47 -41.13 -3.35 -8.21
N LEU A 48 -40.30 -4.39 -8.24
CA LEU A 48 -40.74 -5.76 -8.01
C LEU A 48 -39.69 -6.55 -7.23
N ASN A 49 -40.18 -7.13 -6.14
CA ASN A 49 -39.54 -8.02 -5.20
C ASN A 49 -39.76 -9.47 -5.67
N CYS A 50 -38.78 -10.36 -5.53
CA CYS A 50 -38.94 -11.69 -4.91
C CYS A 50 -37.67 -12.54 -5.10
N GLY A 51 -37.31 -13.25 -4.04
CA GLY A 51 -36.13 -14.09 -3.96
C GLY A 51 -36.32 -15.51 -4.49
N GLY A 52 -35.24 -16.28 -4.38
CA GLY A 52 -35.21 -17.70 -4.73
C GLY A 52 -33.78 -18.22 -4.72
N THR A 53 -33.42 -18.89 -3.64
CA THR A 53 -32.26 -19.77 -3.52
C THR A 53 -32.36 -20.93 -4.52
N SER A 54 -31.23 -21.40 -5.08
CA SER A 54 -30.79 -22.80 -5.05
C SER A 54 -29.73 -23.14 -6.12
N SER A 55 -28.60 -23.64 -5.61
CA SER A 55 -27.87 -24.85 -6.05
C SER A 55 -27.49 -25.10 -7.53
N SER A 56 -26.16 -25.06 -7.75
CA SER A 56 -25.30 -26.05 -8.42
C SER A 56 -25.91 -27.01 -9.46
N SER A 57 -25.36 -26.98 -10.68
CA SER A 57 -24.92 -28.20 -11.36
C SER A 57 -23.82 -27.92 -12.40
N ARG A 58 -22.71 -28.66 -12.30
CA ARG A 58 -21.67 -28.78 -13.31
C ARG A 58 -22.18 -29.70 -14.42
N ILE A 59 -21.96 -29.35 -15.68
CA ILE A 59 -22.19 -30.24 -16.82
C ILE A 59 -20.84 -30.57 -17.45
N HIS A 60 -20.43 -31.83 -17.29
CA HIS A 60 -19.37 -32.48 -18.07
C HIS A 60 -19.97 -32.97 -19.38
N ALA A 61 -19.32 -32.66 -20.51
CA ALA A 61 -19.61 -33.30 -21.80
C ALA A 61 -18.50 -34.32 -22.12
N LYS A 62 -18.88 -35.59 -22.26
CA LYS A 62 -18.14 -36.66 -22.94
C LYS A 62 -19.09 -37.23 -23.99
N PHE A 63 -18.63 -37.41 -25.22
CA PHE A 63 -19.30 -38.27 -26.18
C PHE A 63 -18.28 -39.18 -26.89
N ASP A 64 -18.69 -40.43 -26.99
CA ASP A 64 -17.95 -41.59 -27.47
C ASP A 64 -18.02 -41.72 -29.01
N LYS A 65 -16.88 -42.16 -29.55
CA LYS A 65 -16.66 -43.23 -30.55
C LYS A 65 -17.79 -43.61 -31.51
N PHE A 66 -17.46 -43.55 -32.81
CA PHE A 66 -18.04 -44.41 -33.84
C PHE A 66 -17.00 -45.46 -34.28
N GLN A 67 -17.43 -46.73 -34.33
CA GLN A 67 -16.68 -47.87 -34.90
C GLN A 67 -17.02 -48.05 -36.38
N GLY A 68 -16.10 -48.65 -37.14
CA GLY A 68 -16.32 -49.15 -38.50
C GLY A 68 -15.12 -49.94 -39.03
N ASP A 69 -15.01 -51.19 -38.60
CA ASP A 69 -14.44 -52.42 -39.19
C ASP A 69 -13.16 -52.49 -40.06
N SER A 70 -12.43 -53.59 -39.82
CA SER A 70 -11.16 -54.09 -40.38
C SER A 70 -11.43 -55.31 -41.33
N PRO A 71 -10.47 -56.01 -42.04
CA PRO A 71 -9.26 -56.63 -41.45
C PRO A 71 -8.01 -56.91 -42.35
N GLN A 72 -6.89 -57.22 -41.65
CA GLN A 72 -5.80 -58.21 -41.91
C GLN A 72 -4.76 -58.07 -43.06
N GLU A 73 -3.46 -57.95 -42.71
CA GLU A 73 -2.38 -59.01 -42.71
C GLU A 73 -0.96 -58.39 -42.43
N ASN A 74 -0.02 -59.15 -41.84
CA ASN A 74 1.40 -58.79 -41.53
C ASN A 74 2.37 -59.82 -42.21
N PRO A 75 3.73 -59.70 -42.16
CA PRO A 75 4.74 -58.78 -42.78
C PRO A 75 5.82 -59.63 -43.58
N PRO A 76 7.15 -59.30 -43.77
CA PRO A 76 8.00 -58.08 -43.87
C PRO A 76 8.88 -58.07 -45.18
N PRO A 77 10.15 -57.56 -45.23
CA PRO A 77 10.62 -56.16 -45.26
C PRO A 77 11.43 -55.79 -46.54
N SER A 78 11.58 -54.50 -46.89
CA SER A 78 12.86 -53.87 -47.33
C SER A 78 12.70 -52.47 -47.95
N SER A 79 13.74 -51.66 -47.70
CA SER A 79 14.21 -50.46 -48.43
C SER A 79 13.37 -49.17 -48.46
N SER A 80 13.86 -48.21 -47.65
CA SER A 80 14.28 -46.84 -48.03
C SER A 80 13.41 -46.03 -48.98
N GLN A 81 12.83 -44.92 -48.49
CA GLN A 81 13.24 -43.54 -48.78
C GLN A 81 12.18 -42.52 -48.31
N GLU A 82 12.66 -41.53 -47.57
CA GLU A 82 12.24 -40.11 -47.52
C GLU A 82 10.76 -39.75 -47.64
N LEU A 83 10.18 -39.21 -46.56
CA LEU A 83 9.68 -37.83 -46.57
C LEU A 83 9.63 -37.29 -45.14
N GLN A 84 10.30 -36.16 -44.94
CA GLN A 84 10.30 -35.37 -43.70
C GLN A 84 8.91 -34.82 -43.42
N GLN A 85 8.40 -35.10 -42.22
CA GLN A 85 7.43 -34.23 -41.57
C GLN A 85 7.68 -34.32 -40.07
N THR A 86 8.73 -33.63 -39.63
CA THR A 86 8.89 -33.26 -38.23
C THR A 86 7.80 -32.24 -37.92
N VAL A 87 6.73 -32.72 -37.31
CA VAL A 87 5.88 -31.91 -36.45
C VAL A 87 6.79 -31.47 -35.30
N THR A 88 7.40 -30.30 -35.47
CA THR A 88 8.00 -29.60 -34.34
C THR A 88 6.81 -29.10 -33.55
N ASP A 89 6.50 -29.81 -32.46
CA ASP A 89 5.64 -29.27 -31.43
C ASP A 89 6.27 -27.93 -30.98
N GLU A 90 5.69 -26.82 -31.42
CA GLU A 90 5.90 -25.51 -30.83
C GLU A 90 5.25 -25.54 -29.45
N TYR A 91 5.94 -26.19 -28.50
CA TYR A 91 5.87 -25.79 -27.12
C TYR A 91 6.59 -24.45 -27.06
N GLU A 92 5.85 -23.36 -27.30
CA GLU A 92 6.18 -22.08 -26.68
C GLU A 92 6.10 -22.31 -25.16
N GLU A 93 7.18 -22.82 -24.57
CA GLU A 93 7.52 -22.46 -23.21
C GLU A 93 7.65 -20.94 -23.23
N LYS A 94 6.55 -20.25 -22.91
CA LYS A 94 6.68 -18.91 -22.33
C LYS A 94 7.52 -19.11 -21.09
N GLU A 95 8.83 -18.92 -21.22
CA GLU A 95 9.68 -18.63 -20.09
C GLU A 95 8.99 -17.48 -19.36
N GLU A 96 8.35 -17.77 -18.23
CA GLU A 96 7.81 -16.72 -17.36
C GLU A 96 9.01 -15.87 -16.98
N GLU A 97 9.07 -14.66 -17.55
CA GLU A 97 10.19 -13.76 -17.31
C GLU A 97 10.24 -13.47 -15.80
N ASP A 98 11.43 -13.56 -15.22
CA ASP A 98 11.64 -13.45 -13.77
C ASP A 98 11.12 -12.13 -13.17
N ASP A 99 10.96 -11.09 -14.00
CA ASP A 99 10.46 -9.76 -13.64
C ASP A 99 8.95 -9.56 -13.80
N SER A 100 8.21 -10.57 -14.27
CA SER A 100 6.74 -10.53 -14.45
C SER A 100 5.96 -10.19 -13.19
N CYS A 101 6.55 -10.34 -12.00
CA CYS A 101 5.93 -9.95 -10.74
C CYS A 101 6.02 -8.45 -10.44
N LEU A 102 6.84 -7.68 -11.17
CA LEU A 102 6.95 -6.24 -11.00
C LEU A 102 5.74 -5.53 -11.63
N PRO A 103 5.24 -4.45 -11.00
CA PRO A 103 4.13 -3.70 -11.55
C PRO A 103 4.53 -3.00 -12.85
N SER A 104 3.58 -2.97 -13.80
CA SER A 104 3.75 -2.27 -15.07
C SER A 104 3.78 -0.77 -14.93
N ASP A 105 3.12 -0.20 -13.92
CA ASP A 105 2.86 1.24 -13.79
C ASP A 105 2.58 1.64 -12.33
N LEU A 106 2.51 2.95 -12.05
CA LEU A 106 2.37 3.44 -10.68
C LEU A 106 1.00 3.05 -10.12
N GLU A 107 -0.04 3.14 -10.95
CA GLU A 107 -1.38 2.68 -10.59
C GLU A 107 -1.40 1.16 -10.44
N GLY A 108 -0.74 0.41 -11.33
CA GLY A 108 -0.54 -1.04 -11.19
C GLY A 108 0.18 -1.43 -9.89
N ALA A 109 1.20 -0.68 -9.47
CA ALA A 109 1.88 -0.88 -8.19
C ALA A 109 0.93 -0.64 -7.01
N VAL A 110 0.07 0.37 -7.10
CA VAL A 110 -0.95 0.66 -6.09
C VAL A 110 -2.00 -0.46 -6.01
N ARG A 111 -2.52 -0.92 -7.15
CA ARG A 111 -3.47 -2.05 -7.22
C ARG A 111 -2.85 -3.34 -6.67
N GLN A 112 -1.63 -3.67 -7.10
CA GLN A 112 -0.89 -4.82 -6.62
C GLN A 112 -0.65 -4.75 -5.10
N SER A 113 -0.31 -3.56 -4.57
CA SER A 113 -0.14 -3.36 -3.13
C SER A 113 -1.44 -3.54 -2.34
N SER A 114 -2.58 -3.22 -2.94
CA SER A 114 -3.90 -3.42 -2.36
C SER A 114 -4.25 -4.91 -2.30
N GLN A 115 -4.01 -5.64 -3.39
CA GLN A 115 -4.16 -7.11 -3.45
C GLN A 115 -3.26 -7.83 -2.44
N ALA A 116 -2.00 -7.41 -2.30
CA ALA A 116 -1.11 -7.96 -1.28
C ALA A 116 -1.64 -7.71 0.15
N SER A 117 -2.24 -6.53 0.37
CA SER A 117 -2.84 -6.16 1.65
C SER A 117 -4.13 -6.94 1.93
N SER A 118 -4.99 -7.15 0.93
CA SER A 118 -6.21 -7.95 1.07
C SER A 118 -5.87 -9.39 1.43
N LEU A 119 -4.94 -10.02 0.71
CA LEU A 119 -4.46 -11.37 1.00
C LEU A 119 -3.89 -11.49 2.42
N PHE A 120 -3.09 -10.51 2.85
CA PHE A 120 -2.56 -10.48 4.21
C PHE A 120 -3.68 -10.39 5.26
N VAL A 121 -4.65 -9.50 5.06
CA VAL A 121 -5.79 -9.35 5.98
C VAL A 121 -6.66 -10.61 6.01
N SER A 122 -6.98 -11.18 4.86
CA SER A 122 -7.75 -12.44 4.73
C SER A 122 -7.04 -13.63 5.36
N SER A 123 -5.70 -13.61 5.43
CA SER A 123 -4.91 -14.63 6.16
C SER A 123 -4.91 -14.45 7.69
N GLY A 124 -5.60 -13.42 8.22
CA GLY A 124 -5.63 -13.08 9.64
C GLY A 124 -4.56 -12.05 10.06
N GLY A 125 -3.89 -11.41 9.09
CA GLY A 125 -2.91 -10.36 9.35
C GLY A 125 -3.54 -9.07 9.86
N MET A 126 -3.04 -8.54 10.98
CA MET A 126 -3.69 -7.41 11.68
C MET A 126 -3.01 -6.06 11.45
N ARG A 127 -1.70 -6.04 11.16
CA ARG A 127 -0.91 -4.80 11.06
C ARG A 127 -0.05 -4.85 9.82
N ALA A 128 -0.42 -4.08 8.80
CA ALA A 128 0.24 -4.05 7.51
C ALA A 128 0.85 -2.68 7.22
N ILE A 129 1.99 -2.69 6.54
CA ILE A 129 2.59 -1.50 5.92
C ILE A 129 2.74 -1.76 4.42
N VAL A 130 2.25 -0.81 3.64
CA VAL A 130 2.53 -0.67 2.21
C VAL A 130 3.47 0.52 2.06
N GLU A 131 4.65 0.32 1.48
CA GLU A 131 5.61 1.39 1.22
C GLU A 131 5.93 1.48 -0.28
N LEU A 132 5.69 2.64 -0.88
CA LEU A 132 5.97 2.92 -2.28
C LEU A 132 7.11 3.93 -2.32
N LEU A 133 8.34 3.41 -2.24
CA LEU A 133 9.57 4.21 -2.17
C LEU A 133 10.02 4.65 -3.58
N ILE A 134 9.06 5.12 -4.36
CA ILE A 134 9.23 5.56 -5.74
C ILE A 134 9.41 7.10 -5.70
N PRO A 135 10.44 7.67 -6.35
CA PRO A 135 10.73 9.10 -6.27
C PRO A 135 9.54 10.00 -6.57
N GLN A 136 8.68 9.63 -7.51
CA GLN A 136 7.48 10.35 -7.92
C GLN A 136 6.57 10.61 -6.72
N LEU A 137 6.29 9.57 -5.94
CA LEU A 137 5.43 9.66 -4.77
C LEU A 137 6.07 10.50 -3.65
N GLN A 138 7.40 10.65 -3.64
CA GLN A 138 8.11 11.57 -2.74
C GLN A 138 7.99 13.03 -3.19
N PHE A 139 7.84 13.29 -4.48
CA PHE A 139 7.59 14.63 -5.04
C PHE A 139 6.10 15.00 -5.00
N LEU A 140 5.18 14.04 -4.83
CA LEU A 140 3.74 14.32 -4.77
C LEU A 140 3.32 15.14 -3.53
N ASP A 141 4.22 15.46 -2.59
CA ASP A 141 3.93 16.35 -1.47
C ASP A 141 4.12 17.84 -1.78
N ASP A 142 4.77 18.15 -2.90
CA ASP A 142 4.97 19.53 -3.37
C ASP A 142 3.63 20.14 -3.83
N GLU A 143 3.47 21.46 -3.62
CA GLU A 143 2.25 22.19 -3.98
C GLU A 143 1.89 21.98 -5.46
N GLY A 144 0.82 21.22 -5.72
CA GLY A 144 0.32 20.91 -7.06
C GLY A 144 0.13 19.42 -7.33
N ALA A 145 0.88 18.56 -6.64
CA ALA A 145 0.94 17.12 -6.92
C ALA A 145 0.17 16.25 -5.89
N GLN A 146 -0.26 16.84 -4.77
CA GLN A 146 -1.05 16.17 -3.72
C GLN A 146 -2.37 15.58 -4.22
N THR A 147 -2.95 16.13 -5.29
CA THR A 147 -4.19 15.58 -5.86
C THR A 147 -3.96 14.16 -6.38
N GLU A 148 -2.84 13.91 -7.05
CA GLU A 148 -2.51 12.58 -7.58
C GLU A 148 -2.30 11.57 -6.46
N LEU A 149 -1.62 11.96 -5.38
CA LEU A 149 -1.47 11.14 -4.17
C LEU A 149 -2.83 10.71 -3.61
N TRP A 150 -3.80 11.63 -3.55
CA TRP A 150 -5.14 11.31 -3.07
C TRP A 150 -5.88 10.37 -4.01
N GLU A 151 -5.84 10.60 -5.32
CA GLU A 151 -6.48 9.68 -6.28
C GLU A 151 -5.84 8.28 -6.22
N LEU A 152 -4.52 8.17 -6.09
CA LEU A 152 -3.85 6.87 -5.88
C LEU A 152 -4.27 6.21 -4.56
N SER A 153 -4.38 6.97 -3.48
CA SER A 153 -4.89 6.43 -2.20
C SER A 153 -6.32 5.92 -2.32
N ARG A 154 -7.15 6.56 -3.15
CA ARG A 154 -8.50 6.09 -3.46
C ARG A 154 -8.46 4.78 -4.23
N VAL A 155 -7.65 4.68 -5.30
CA VAL A 155 -7.46 3.43 -6.06
C VAL A 155 -7.06 2.28 -5.14
N PHE A 156 -6.14 2.53 -4.20
CA PHE A 156 -5.76 1.55 -3.19
C PHE A 156 -6.95 1.04 -2.37
N ILE A 157 -7.74 1.97 -1.81
CA ILE A 157 -8.86 1.65 -0.93
C ILE A 157 -10.01 0.97 -1.69
N ASP A 158 -10.35 1.46 -2.89
CA ASP A 158 -11.41 0.89 -3.71
C ASP A 158 -11.05 -0.55 -4.12
N THR A 159 -9.80 -0.79 -4.57
CA THR A 159 -9.31 -2.15 -4.86
C THR A 159 -9.34 -3.04 -3.61
N LEU A 160 -9.04 -2.49 -2.43
CA LEU A 160 -9.03 -3.25 -1.18
C LEU A 160 -10.44 -3.71 -0.82
N ILE A 161 -11.43 -2.84 -1.02
CA ILE A 161 -12.85 -3.15 -0.79
C ILE A 161 -13.31 -4.24 -1.76
N GLU A 162 -12.96 -4.13 -3.03
CA GLU A 162 -13.30 -5.12 -4.06
C GLU A 162 -12.73 -6.50 -3.73
N GLU A 163 -11.45 -6.57 -3.34
CA GLU A 163 -10.74 -7.83 -3.07
C GLU A 163 -11.16 -8.48 -1.74
N THR A 164 -11.45 -7.67 -0.71
CA THR A 164 -11.86 -8.19 0.62
C THR A 164 -13.36 -8.43 0.74
N GLY A 165 -14.18 -7.74 -0.06
CA GLY A 165 -15.63 -7.71 0.09
C GLY A 165 -16.13 -6.99 1.35
N CYS A 166 -15.24 -6.33 2.10
CA CYS A 166 -15.58 -5.61 3.33
C CYS A 166 -16.39 -4.35 3.04
N GLN A 167 -17.51 -4.16 3.73
CA GLN A 167 -18.41 -3.02 3.51
C GLN A 167 -18.07 -1.81 4.39
N ARG A 168 -17.32 -2.01 5.48
CA ARG A 168 -17.03 -0.96 6.48
C ARG A 168 -15.53 -0.69 6.56
N VAL A 169 -14.97 -0.21 5.47
CA VAL A 169 -13.58 0.28 5.43
C VAL A 169 -13.55 1.75 5.85
N LYS A 170 -12.63 2.11 6.74
CA LYS A 170 -12.42 3.48 7.21
C LYS A 170 -11.07 4.00 6.74
N ALA A 171 -11.08 5.07 5.95
CA ALA A 171 -9.88 5.81 5.56
C ALA A 171 -9.62 6.96 6.54
N ILE A 172 -8.42 6.97 7.11
CA ILE A 172 -7.94 8.00 8.03
C ILE A 172 -6.86 8.82 7.31
N PHE A 173 -7.18 10.09 7.06
CA PHE A 173 -6.31 11.04 6.39
C PHE A 173 -5.42 11.81 7.39
N PRO A 174 -4.34 12.46 6.92
CA PRO A 174 -3.37 13.12 7.79
C PRO A 174 -3.97 14.20 8.71
N ASP A 175 -4.93 14.96 8.19
CA ASP A 175 -5.60 16.04 8.91
C ASP A 175 -7.07 16.24 8.49
N ALA A 176 -7.77 17.07 9.26
CA ALA A 176 -9.20 17.32 9.08
C ALA A 176 -9.53 18.08 7.79
N GLY A 177 -8.61 18.90 7.29
CA GLY A 177 -8.76 19.61 6.02
C GLY A 177 -8.72 18.64 4.84
N ALA A 178 -7.71 17.76 4.80
CA ALA A 178 -7.63 16.70 3.79
C ALA A 178 -8.87 15.79 3.82
N ALA A 179 -9.26 15.30 5.01
CA ALA A 179 -10.43 14.45 5.17
C ALA A 179 -11.73 15.13 4.68
N ALA A 180 -11.94 16.39 5.03
CA ALA A 180 -13.14 17.14 4.63
C ALA A 180 -13.16 17.44 3.12
N LEU A 181 -12.02 17.81 2.54
CA LEU A 181 -11.87 18.05 1.10
C LEU A 181 -12.21 16.81 0.30
N LEU A 182 -11.61 15.66 0.65
CA LEU A 182 -11.79 14.41 -0.07
C LEU A 182 -13.20 13.85 0.10
N LYS A 183 -13.78 13.96 1.29
CA LYS A 183 -15.19 13.63 1.52
C LYS A 183 -16.14 14.45 0.65
N TYR A 184 -15.83 15.72 0.41
CA TYR A 184 -16.62 16.58 -0.48
C TYR A 184 -16.46 16.20 -1.96
N ARG A 185 -15.23 15.84 -2.38
CA ARG A 185 -14.91 15.46 -3.76
C ARG A 185 -15.43 14.07 -4.14
N TRP A 186 -15.26 13.08 -3.28
CA TRP A 186 -15.59 11.67 -3.55
C TRP A 186 -16.90 11.27 -2.87
N LYS A 187 -18.02 11.81 -3.39
CA LYS A 187 -19.38 11.54 -2.84
C LYS A 187 -19.85 10.10 -3.09
N ASP A 188 -19.22 9.43 -4.03
CA ASP A 188 -19.45 8.06 -4.48
C ASP A 188 -18.54 7.03 -3.79
N ALA A 189 -17.64 7.46 -2.90
CA ALA A 189 -16.73 6.57 -2.19
C ALA A 189 -17.49 5.56 -1.30
N ALA A 190 -17.09 4.29 -1.39
CA ALA A 190 -17.67 3.19 -0.63
C ALA A 190 -17.05 3.02 0.78
N PHE A 191 -16.24 3.98 1.24
CA PHE A 191 -15.55 3.96 2.52
C PHE A 191 -15.86 5.19 3.38
N GLY A 192 -15.64 5.05 4.68
CA GLY A 192 -15.76 6.15 5.63
C GLY A 192 -14.53 7.05 5.64
N PHE A 193 -14.73 8.35 5.87
CA PHE A 193 -13.67 9.35 5.98
C PHE A 193 -13.46 9.77 7.44
N SER A 194 -12.20 9.85 7.87
CA SER A 194 -11.81 10.43 9.16
C SER A 194 -10.41 11.04 9.06
N SER A 195 -10.00 11.77 10.10
CA SER A 195 -8.68 12.38 10.25
C SER A 195 -7.94 11.80 11.45
N LEU A 196 -6.60 11.73 11.39
CA LEU A 196 -5.76 11.39 12.55
C LEU A 196 -5.98 12.33 13.75
N SER A 197 -6.39 13.57 13.49
CA SER A 197 -6.67 14.58 14.52
C SER A 197 -8.09 14.49 15.11
N ASP A 198 -8.96 13.61 14.60
CA ASP A 198 -10.31 13.45 15.13
C ASP A 198 -10.29 12.89 16.56
N ARG A 199 -11.28 13.30 17.37
CA ARG A 199 -11.41 12.81 18.75
C ARG A 199 -11.67 11.30 18.80
N LYS A 200 -12.41 10.78 17.82
CA LYS A 200 -12.78 9.37 17.66
C LYS A 200 -12.70 9.00 16.18
N PRO A 201 -11.49 8.69 15.67
CA PRO A 201 -11.27 8.48 14.24
C PRO A 201 -11.75 7.11 13.73
N VAL A 202 -12.01 6.18 14.66
CA VAL A 202 -12.48 4.82 14.38
C VAL A 202 -13.75 4.52 15.16
N GLU A 203 -14.68 3.84 14.52
CA GLU A 203 -15.96 3.35 15.06
C GLU A 203 -15.85 1.86 15.38
N ARG A 204 -16.78 1.28 16.15
CA ARG A 204 -16.67 -0.16 16.52
C ARG A 204 -17.05 -1.07 15.36
N GLU A 205 -17.81 -0.51 14.43
CA GLU A 205 -18.38 -1.15 13.26
C GLU A 205 -17.37 -1.24 12.11
N ASP A 206 -16.27 -0.48 12.17
CA ASP A 206 -15.22 -0.52 11.13
C ASP A 206 -14.55 -1.90 11.09
N GLU A 207 -14.48 -2.49 9.91
CA GLU A 207 -13.90 -3.81 9.66
C GLU A 207 -12.41 -3.71 9.34
N ILE A 208 -12.03 -2.75 8.49
CA ILE A 208 -10.63 -2.49 8.12
C ILE A 208 -10.38 -0.99 8.23
N VAL A 209 -9.25 -0.62 8.83
CA VAL A 209 -8.81 0.77 8.92
C VAL A 209 -7.58 0.98 8.05
N VAL A 210 -7.61 2.01 7.20
CA VAL A 210 -6.50 2.40 6.34
C VAL A 210 -6.04 3.80 6.75
N MET A 211 -4.78 3.92 7.19
CA MET A 211 -4.15 5.22 7.42
C MET A 211 -3.38 5.64 6.17
N VAL A 212 -3.75 6.79 5.60
CA VAL A 212 -3.17 7.31 4.36
C VAL A 212 -2.04 8.28 4.72
N VAL A 213 -0.81 7.93 4.34
CA VAL A 213 0.42 8.75 4.47
C VAL A 213 0.59 9.38 5.86
N PRO A 214 0.54 8.61 6.97
CA PRO A 214 0.79 9.18 8.28
C PRO A 214 2.25 9.65 8.40
N ASP A 215 2.45 10.88 8.88
CA ASP A 215 3.78 11.49 9.04
C ASP A 215 4.35 11.32 10.46
N TYR A 216 5.67 11.45 10.61
CA TYR A 216 6.40 11.28 11.86
C TYR A 216 5.92 12.19 12.99
N GLN A 217 5.36 13.36 12.66
CA GLN A 217 4.77 14.29 13.63
C GLN A 217 3.50 13.71 14.26
N MET A 218 2.83 12.79 13.56
CA MET A 218 1.56 12.20 13.92
C MET A 218 1.69 10.86 14.65
N LEU A 219 2.92 10.40 14.95
CA LEU A 219 3.18 9.10 15.57
C LEU A 219 2.30 8.81 16.80
N LYS A 220 2.12 9.80 17.69
CA LYS A 220 1.29 9.63 18.90
C LYS A 220 -0.17 9.29 18.58
N TYR A 221 -0.71 9.87 17.51
CA TYR A 221 -2.07 9.57 17.05
C TYR A 221 -2.14 8.17 16.46
N VAL A 222 -1.15 7.80 15.64
CA VAL A 222 -1.03 6.46 15.05
C VAL A 222 -0.96 5.38 16.14
N GLU A 223 -0.11 5.55 17.16
CA GLU A 223 0.02 4.64 18.30
C GLU A 223 -1.31 4.49 19.06
N LYS A 224 -2.00 5.61 19.32
CA LYS A 224 -3.28 5.62 20.02
C LYS A 224 -4.36 4.86 19.24
N ILE A 225 -4.46 5.10 17.93
CA ILE A 225 -5.44 4.44 17.07
C ILE A 225 -5.12 2.95 16.97
N THR A 226 -3.86 2.59 16.74
CA THR A 226 -3.40 1.19 16.70
C THR A 226 -3.74 0.44 17.98
N SER A 227 -3.59 1.10 19.13
CA SER A 227 -3.97 0.53 20.43
C SER A 227 -5.49 0.28 20.51
N SER A 228 -6.32 1.22 20.05
CA SER A 228 -7.78 1.07 20.03
C SER A 228 -8.31 0.03 19.02
N LEU A 229 -7.50 -0.35 18.03
CA LEU A 229 -7.84 -1.40 17.07
C LEU A 229 -7.41 -2.79 17.57
N SER A 230 -6.63 -2.84 18.65
CA SER A 230 -6.23 -4.08 19.30
C SER A 230 -7.25 -4.55 20.36
N ASP A 231 -8.39 -3.87 20.48
CA ASP A 231 -9.54 -4.29 21.29
C ASP A 231 -10.14 -5.60 20.77
N ASP A 232 -10.97 -6.29 21.57
CA ASP A 232 -11.63 -7.56 21.17
C ASP A 232 -12.99 -7.29 20.48
N PRO A 233 -13.21 -7.72 19.21
CA PRO A 233 -12.28 -8.42 18.32
C PRO A 233 -11.25 -7.48 17.65
N PRO A 234 -10.01 -7.95 17.39
CA PRO A 234 -8.98 -7.13 16.79
C PRO A 234 -9.34 -6.79 15.35
N ARG A 235 -9.02 -5.56 14.95
CA ARG A 235 -9.34 -5.03 13.63
C ARG A 235 -8.08 -4.72 12.83
N PRO A 236 -7.98 -5.18 11.58
CA PRO A 236 -6.86 -4.88 10.71
C PRO A 236 -6.62 -3.38 10.52
N LEU A 237 -5.35 -2.99 10.65
CA LEU A 237 -4.84 -1.67 10.35
C LEU A 237 -3.79 -1.77 9.23
N ILE A 238 -4.03 -1.04 8.14
CA ILE A 238 -3.09 -0.89 7.03
C ILE A 238 -2.58 0.56 7.04
N MET A 239 -1.27 0.74 7.10
CA MET A 239 -0.64 2.03 6.83
C MET A 239 -0.18 2.06 5.38
N TRP A 240 -0.77 2.96 4.59
CA TRP A 240 -0.41 3.17 3.20
C TRP A 240 0.57 4.33 3.07
N ASN A 241 1.77 4.01 2.57
CA ASN A 241 2.92 4.88 2.41
C ASN A 241 3.27 5.75 3.64
N PRO A 242 3.50 5.16 4.83
CA PRO A 242 3.79 5.90 6.05
C PRO A 242 5.19 6.56 6.02
N ARG A 243 5.29 7.77 6.58
CA ARG A 243 6.54 8.56 6.69
C ARG A 243 6.93 8.77 8.15
N LEU A 244 6.95 7.69 8.92
CA LEU A 244 7.09 7.77 10.38
C LEU A 244 8.56 7.93 10.84
N ILE A 245 9.51 7.84 9.92
CA ILE A 245 10.94 8.07 10.14
C ILE A 245 11.25 9.52 9.72
N SER A 246 11.84 10.29 10.62
CA SER A 246 12.31 11.65 10.33
C SER A 246 13.79 11.59 9.98
N GLU A 247 14.18 12.32 8.94
CA GLU A 247 15.58 12.57 8.57
C GLU A 247 16.22 13.67 9.45
N ASP A 248 15.42 14.35 10.29
CA ASP A 248 15.88 15.49 11.08
C ASP A 248 16.77 15.08 12.26
N VAL A 249 17.99 15.62 12.24
CA VAL A 249 18.98 15.51 13.30
C VAL A 249 18.47 16.24 14.54
N GLY A 250 18.21 15.52 15.64
CA GLY A 250 17.82 16.12 16.93
C GLY A 250 16.73 15.37 17.69
N VAL A 251 16.05 14.43 17.06
CA VAL A 251 15.11 13.54 17.75
C VAL A 251 15.91 12.63 18.70
N GLY A 252 15.67 12.73 20.02
CA GLY A 252 16.40 11.96 21.03
C GLY A 252 16.35 10.44 20.78
N ILE A 253 17.40 9.72 21.19
CA ILE A 253 17.59 8.29 20.91
C ILE A 253 16.39 7.42 21.34
N ASN A 254 15.73 7.79 22.44
CA ASN A 254 14.56 7.08 22.95
C ASN A 254 13.36 7.18 22.00
N VAL A 255 13.13 8.33 21.37
CA VAL A 255 12.03 8.51 20.41
C VAL A 255 12.29 7.71 19.13
N ARG A 256 13.55 7.65 18.67
CA ARG A 256 13.93 6.80 17.53
C ARG A 256 13.73 5.31 17.83
N ASN A 257 14.12 4.87 19.03
CA ASN A 257 13.95 3.48 19.46
C ASN A 257 12.48 3.11 19.64
N LEU A 258 11.67 3.99 20.23
CA LEU A 258 10.22 3.78 20.36
C LEU A 258 9.55 3.64 19.00
N LYS A 259 9.88 4.53 18.05
CA LYS A 259 9.41 4.45 16.66
C LYS A 259 9.80 3.11 16.01
N ARG A 260 11.07 2.71 16.13
CA ARG A 260 11.56 1.44 15.56
C ARG A 260 10.82 0.25 16.15
N TYR A 261 10.61 0.24 17.47
CA TYR A 261 9.85 -0.81 18.14
C TYR A 261 8.39 -0.83 17.66
N PHE A 262 7.73 0.33 17.59
CA PHE A 262 6.34 0.42 17.12
C PHE A 262 6.19 -0.11 15.68
N LEU A 263 7.03 0.36 14.75
CA LEU A 263 7.02 -0.08 13.35
C LEU A 263 7.37 -1.56 13.20
N SER A 264 8.20 -2.12 14.09
CA SER A 264 8.52 -3.55 14.09
C SER A 264 7.31 -4.45 14.40
N THR A 265 6.21 -3.89 14.94
CA THR A 265 4.96 -4.62 15.15
C THR A 265 4.10 -4.76 13.89
N PHE A 266 4.48 -4.10 12.80
CA PHE A 266 3.80 -4.18 11.52
C PHE A 266 4.56 -5.10 10.57
N THR A 267 3.81 -5.79 9.71
CA THR A 267 4.37 -6.55 8.60
C THR A 267 4.40 -5.67 7.36
N THR A 268 5.56 -5.49 6.74
CA THR A 268 5.62 -4.91 5.39
C THR A 268 5.06 -5.93 4.40
N VAL A 269 3.86 -5.65 3.88
CA VAL A 269 3.15 -6.52 2.93
C VAL A 269 3.48 -6.18 1.49
N TYR A 270 3.83 -4.91 1.25
CA TYR A 270 4.26 -4.45 -0.06
C TYR A 270 5.36 -3.40 0.10
N SER A 271 6.42 -3.53 -0.68
CA SER A 271 7.53 -2.56 -0.76
C SER A 271 8.01 -2.50 -2.18
N MET A 272 8.10 -1.30 -2.75
CA MET A 272 8.78 -1.09 -4.03
C MET A 272 9.78 0.04 -3.92
N ARG A 273 11.06 -0.29 -4.13
CA ARG A 273 12.16 0.65 -4.05
C ARG A 273 13.08 0.50 -5.27
N PRO A 274 12.93 1.33 -6.32
CA PRO A 274 13.93 1.42 -7.37
C PRO A 274 15.26 1.93 -6.82
N LEU A 275 16.36 1.42 -7.34
CA LEU A 275 17.74 1.76 -7.02
C LEU A 275 18.54 2.04 -8.30
N ALA A 276 19.76 2.55 -8.15
CA ALA A 276 20.66 2.89 -9.25
C ALA A 276 20.93 1.74 -10.23
N SER A 277 21.06 0.54 -9.66
CA SER A 277 21.56 -0.65 -10.34
C SER A 277 20.48 -1.75 -10.41
N GLY A 278 19.23 -1.43 -10.08
CA GLY A 278 18.20 -2.45 -9.90
C GLY A 278 17.00 -1.99 -9.06
N ALA A 279 16.35 -2.92 -8.38
CA ALA A 279 15.22 -2.63 -7.49
C ALA A 279 15.14 -3.62 -6.32
N VAL A 280 14.59 -3.16 -5.20
CA VAL A 280 14.19 -4.02 -4.08
C VAL A 280 12.67 -4.05 -4.04
N PHE A 281 12.11 -5.26 -4.06
CA PHE A 281 10.68 -5.48 -4.18
C PHE A 281 10.20 -6.46 -3.10
N ARG A 282 8.98 -6.23 -2.64
CA ARG A 282 8.24 -7.14 -1.77
C ARG A 282 6.77 -7.09 -2.15
N CYS A 283 6.16 -8.26 -2.30
CA CYS A 283 4.72 -8.41 -2.45
C CYS A 283 4.27 -9.67 -1.72
N TYR A 284 3.43 -9.52 -0.68
CA TYR A 284 2.86 -10.63 0.09
C TYR A 284 1.95 -11.51 -0.81
N PRO A 285 2.02 -12.84 -0.73
CA PRO A 285 2.75 -13.67 0.25
C PRO A 285 4.22 -13.97 -0.10
N GLY A 286 4.74 -13.44 -1.20
CA GLY A 286 6.11 -13.66 -1.66
C GLY A 286 7.20 -13.12 -0.72
N LEU A 287 8.43 -13.52 -1.02
CA LEU A 287 9.65 -13.09 -0.32
C LEU A 287 10.09 -11.69 -0.77
N TRP A 288 11.07 -11.13 -0.07
CA TRP A 288 11.78 -9.96 -0.58
C TRP A 288 12.63 -10.38 -1.77
N LYS A 289 12.61 -9.60 -2.84
CA LYS A 289 13.38 -9.86 -4.06
C LYS A 289 14.26 -8.67 -4.36
N VAL A 290 15.48 -8.94 -4.80
CA VAL A 290 16.39 -7.93 -5.34
C VAL A 290 16.56 -8.22 -6.82
N PHE A 291 16.38 -7.18 -7.63
CA PHE A 291 16.50 -7.25 -9.09
C PHE A 291 17.68 -6.39 -9.55
N TYR A 292 18.35 -6.80 -10.62
CA TYR A 292 19.28 -5.96 -11.38
C TYR A 292 18.58 -5.31 -12.57
N ASP A 293 19.02 -4.11 -12.96
CA ASP A 293 18.66 -3.53 -14.26
C ASP A 293 19.35 -4.34 -15.37
N ASP A 294 18.56 -4.85 -16.32
CA ASP A 294 19.08 -5.58 -17.46
C ASP A 294 19.76 -4.59 -18.43
N LYS A 295 21.09 -4.70 -18.55
CA LYS A 295 21.88 -3.80 -19.42
C LYS A 295 21.62 -4.07 -20.90
N ASP A 296 21.27 -5.31 -21.25
CA ASP A 296 21.11 -5.77 -22.62
C ASP A 296 19.66 -5.55 -23.11
N ARG A 297 18.68 -5.62 -22.20
CA ARG A 297 17.26 -5.36 -22.48
C ARG A 297 16.76 -4.15 -21.70
N PRO A 298 16.60 -2.97 -22.34
CA PRO A 298 16.06 -1.81 -21.66
C PRO A 298 14.64 -2.07 -21.14
N ASP A 299 14.33 -1.51 -19.97
CA ASP A 299 13.05 -1.64 -19.24
C ASP A 299 12.77 -3.04 -18.65
N ARG A 300 13.80 -3.90 -18.56
CA ARG A 300 13.69 -5.25 -17.98
C ARG A 300 14.58 -5.43 -16.77
N TYR A 301 14.19 -6.37 -15.92
CA TYR A 301 14.88 -6.69 -14.68
C TYR A 301 15.29 -8.16 -14.63
N LEU A 302 16.40 -8.45 -13.96
CA LEU A 302 16.88 -9.81 -13.71
C LEU A 302 16.84 -10.08 -12.21
N LEU A 303 16.23 -11.19 -11.79
CA LEU A 303 16.19 -11.57 -10.37
C LEU A 303 17.61 -11.91 -9.89
N ALA A 304 18.10 -11.17 -8.91
CA ALA A 304 19.40 -11.39 -8.30
C ALA A 304 19.31 -12.47 -7.21
N THR A 305 18.49 -12.19 -6.18
CA THR A 305 18.41 -12.98 -4.96
C THR A 305 17.06 -12.75 -4.26
N GLU A 306 16.59 -13.76 -3.52
CA GLU A 306 15.44 -13.66 -2.63
C GLU A 306 15.85 -13.69 -1.15
N PHE A 307 15.13 -12.94 -0.32
CA PHE A 307 15.35 -12.82 1.11
C PHE A 307 14.06 -13.02 1.90
N VAL A 308 14.17 -13.67 3.07
CA VAL A 308 13.04 -13.82 4.00
C VAL A 308 12.72 -12.50 4.69
N SER A 309 13.73 -11.68 4.97
CA SER A 309 13.62 -10.37 5.59
C SER A 309 14.09 -9.27 4.65
N ARG A 310 13.76 -8.01 4.99
CA ARG A 310 14.22 -6.84 4.23
C ARG A 310 15.76 -6.86 4.12
N PRO A 311 16.34 -6.80 2.90
CA PRO A 311 17.78 -6.77 2.72
C PRO A 311 18.35 -5.48 3.34
N ASN A 312 19.48 -5.61 4.04
CA ASN A 312 20.17 -4.49 4.66
C ASN A 312 21.17 -3.84 3.67
N SER A 313 21.80 -2.73 4.05
CA SER A 313 22.74 -2.03 3.16
C SER A 313 23.93 -2.91 2.74
N GLU A 314 24.49 -3.71 3.64
CA GLU A 314 25.60 -4.63 3.35
C GLU A 314 25.17 -5.70 2.33
N ASP A 315 23.97 -6.27 2.49
CA ASP A 315 23.42 -7.26 1.55
C ASP A 315 23.31 -6.65 0.15
N LEU A 316 22.82 -5.42 0.05
CA LEU A 316 22.70 -4.70 -1.21
C LEU A 316 24.07 -4.33 -1.79
N GLU A 317 25.04 -3.95 -0.97
CA GLU A 317 26.41 -3.67 -1.39
C GLU A 317 27.11 -4.91 -1.94
N ILE A 318 26.91 -6.09 -1.34
CA ILE A 318 27.46 -7.36 -1.85
C ILE A 318 26.83 -7.70 -3.20
N ILE A 319 25.51 -7.55 -3.34
CA ILE A 319 24.79 -7.85 -4.57
C ILE A 319 25.22 -6.89 -5.69
N PHE A 320 25.20 -5.58 -5.46
CA PHE A 320 25.50 -4.60 -6.50
C PHE A 320 26.99 -4.37 -6.72
N GLY A 321 27.83 -4.49 -5.68
CA GLY A 321 29.28 -4.32 -5.75
C GLY A 321 29.98 -5.42 -6.55
N ASN A 322 29.49 -6.66 -6.47
CA ASN A 322 29.98 -7.77 -7.30
C ASN A 322 29.75 -7.57 -8.81
N VAL A 323 28.88 -6.63 -9.20
CA VAL A 323 28.62 -6.29 -10.61
C VAL A 323 29.57 -5.21 -11.11
N GLU A 324 30.03 -4.30 -10.25
CA GLU A 324 30.99 -3.24 -10.62
C GLU A 324 32.42 -3.80 -10.78
N GLU A 325 32.83 -4.81 -10.00
CA GLU A 325 34.16 -5.43 -10.13
C GLU A 325 34.35 -6.24 -11.44
N LYS A 326 33.28 -6.55 -12.18
CA LYS A 326 33.38 -7.14 -13.53
C LYS A 326 33.45 -6.11 -14.66
N SER A 327 33.37 -4.82 -14.34
CA SER A 327 33.62 -3.73 -15.29
C SER A 327 34.83 -2.93 -14.84
N ASP A 328 36.00 -3.28 -15.36
CA ASP A 328 37.24 -2.52 -15.20
C ASP A 328 37.07 -1.10 -15.79
N GLN A 329 36.60 -0.15 -14.97
CA GLN A 329 36.93 1.28 -14.94
C GLN A 329 36.00 1.98 -13.95
N GLY A 330 36.56 2.41 -12.80
CA GLY A 330 35.81 3.04 -11.72
C GLY A 330 35.00 4.26 -12.19
N PRO A 331 33.69 4.36 -11.88
CA PRO A 331 32.91 5.50 -12.28
C PRO A 331 33.11 6.67 -11.31
N SER A 332 33.19 7.87 -11.87
CA SER A 332 33.10 9.12 -11.10
C SER A 332 31.70 9.26 -10.47
N LEU A 333 31.58 9.86 -9.28
CA LEU A 333 30.31 10.06 -8.56
C LEU A 333 29.20 10.72 -9.42
N PHE A 334 29.58 11.47 -10.45
CA PHE A 334 28.66 12.08 -11.41
C PHE A 334 28.04 11.04 -12.38
N SER A 335 28.81 10.02 -12.79
CA SER A 335 28.30 8.91 -13.61
C SER A 335 27.40 7.97 -12.82
N GLN A 336 27.66 7.80 -11.51
CA GLN A 336 26.77 7.06 -10.62
C GLN A 336 25.44 7.80 -10.44
N ALA A 337 25.46 9.12 -10.24
CA ALA A 337 24.25 9.93 -10.22
C ALA A 337 23.50 9.92 -11.57
N ALA A 338 24.21 10.03 -12.71
CA ALA A 338 23.58 9.94 -14.03
C ALA A 338 22.96 8.54 -14.29
N SER A 339 23.61 7.46 -13.83
CA SER A 339 23.10 6.09 -13.87
C SER A 339 21.91 5.88 -12.94
N MET A 340 21.89 6.55 -11.79
CA MET A 340 20.74 6.61 -10.88
C MET A 340 19.54 7.30 -11.53
N PHE A 341 19.75 8.44 -12.20
CA PHE A 341 18.69 9.12 -12.92
C PHE A 341 18.21 8.33 -14.14
N SER A 342 19.08 7.57 -14.81
CA SER A 342 18.67 6.75 -15.96
C SER A 342 17.92 5.50 -15.56
N SER A 343 18.33 4.78 -14.51
CA SER A 343 17.61 3.60 -13.99
C SER A 343 16.27 4.01 -13.37
N ILE A 344 16.22 5.12 -12.64
CA ILE A 344 14.97 5.71 -12.15
C ILE A 344 14.11 6.15 -13.33
N ASN A 345 14.64 6.87 -14.34
CA ASN A 345 13.85 7.26 -15.52
C ASN A 345 13.41 6.07 -16.38
N ARG A 346 14.17 4.97 -16.40
CA ARG A 346 13.86 3.74 -17.12
C ARG A 346 12.78 2.95 -16.41
N PHE A 347 12.94 2.72 -15.10
CA PHE A 347 11.89 2.23 -14.23
C PHE A 347 10.61 3.06 -14.37
N MET A 348 10.76 4.38 -14.44
CA MET A 348 9.65 5.30 -14.62
C MET A 348 9.08 5.33 -16.03
N LYS A 349 9.85 4.98 -17.06
CA LYS A 349 9.32 4.77 -18.41
C LYS A 349 8.59 3.45 -18.54
N ALA A 350 9.08 2.41 -17.89
CA ALA A 350 8.33 1.17 -17.72
C ALA A 350 7.00 1.49 -17.04
N ILE A 351 7.03 2.34 -16.00
CA ILE A 351 5.90 2.61 -15.09
C ILE A 351 4.96 3.76 -15.49
N SER A 352 5.29 4.54 -16.51
CA SER A 352 4.52 5.71 -16.93
C SER A 352 3.65 5.45 -18.18
N ARG A 353 3.55 4.22 -18.67
CA ARG A 353 2.85 3.90 -19.93
C ARG A 353 1.45 3.35 -19.73
#